data_AF-A0A4R5J186-F1
#
_entry.id   AF-A0A4R5J186-F1
#
_cell.length_a   1.000
_cell.length_b   1.000
_cell.length_c   1.000
_cell.angle_alpha   90.00
_cell.angle_beta   90.00
_cell.angle_gamma   90.00
#
_symmetry.space_group_name_H-M   'P 1'
#
loop_
_entity.id
_entity.type
_entity.pdbx_description
1 polymer ?
#
loop_
_entity_poly.entity_id
_entity_poly.type
_entity_poly.pdbx_seq_one_letter_code
_entity_poly.pdbx_strand_id
1 'polypeptide(L)'
;MQLHDNEDREFPEPETVLAIRGAIATGRMGGPMGEPGHWLNEFWQIGAALRDHAEMLQGFQGATRISLLSTTADYLAASSPTPEHAGDQN
;
A
#
# COMPACT_ATOMS: atom_id res chain seq x y z
N MET A 1 -43.71 -18.77 -10.64
CA MET A 1 -42.41 -18.15 -10.33
C MET A 1 -41.97 -17.41 -11.57
N GLN A 2 -42.14 -16.09 -11.60
CA GLN A 2 -41.74 -15.24 -12.72
C GLN A 2 -40.33 -14.71 -12.41
N LEU A 3 -39.37 -15.07 -13.27
CA LEU A 3 -37.98 -14.64 -13.29
C LEU A 3 -37.82 -13.68 -14.48
N HIS A 4 -38.43 -12.50 -14.42
CA HIS A 4 -38.19 -11.43 -15.40
C HIS A 4 -38.51 -10.09 -14.72
N ASP A 5 -37.47 -9.27 -14.48
CA ASP A 5 -37.48 -7.80 -14.42
C ASP A 5 -36.21 -7.24 -13.75
N ASN A 6 -35.01 -7.65 -14.20
CA ASN A 6 -33.76 -7.08 -13.67
C ASN A 6 -32.73 -6.70 -14.74
N GLU A 7 -33.11 -6.74 -16.02
CA GLU A 7 -32.19 -6.40 -17.12
C GLU A 7 -32.27 -4.91 -17.54
N ASP A 8 -33.30 -4.17 -17.09
CA ASP A 8 -33.51 -2.75 -17.42
C ASP A 8 -33.10 -1.77 -16.31
N ARG A 9 -32.47 -2.24 -15.22
CA ARG A 9 -31.98 -1.36 -14.15
C ARG A 9 -30.59 -0.85 -14.50
N GLU A 10 -30.48 0.47 -14.71
CA GLU A 10 -29.23 1.18 -14.99
C GLU A 10 -28.18 1.02 -13.86
N PHE A 11 -28.63 0.72 -12.64
CA PHE A 11 -27.77 0.56 -11.47
C PHE A 11 -28.08 -0.73 -10.69
N PRO A 12 -27.05 -1.38 -10.12
CA PRO A 12 -27.23 -2.56 -9.28
C PRO A 12 -27.95 -2.20 -7.98
N GLU A 13 -28.56 -3.22 -7.35
CA GLU A 13 -29.22 -3.06 -6.05
C GLU A 13 -28.25 -2.50 -4.99
N PRO A 14 -28.73 -1.64 -4.07
CA PRO A 14 -27.92 -1.08 -3.00
C PRO A 14 -27.15 -2.15 -2.19
N GLU A 15 -27.78 -3.30 -1.95
CA GLU A 15 -27.20 -4.44 -1.24
C GLU A 15 -26.01 -5.02 -2.01
N THR A 16 -26.11 -5.11 -3.34
CA THR A 16 -25.01 -5.54 -4.21
C THR A 16 -23.84 -4.57 -4.13
N VAL A 17 -24.11 -3.26 -4.16
CA VAL A 17 -23.07 -2.23 -4.00
C VAL A 17 -22.40 -2.34 -2.62
N LEU A 18 -23.17 -2.54 -1.56
CA LEU A 18 -22.63 -2.71 -0.21
C LEU A 18 -21.79 -3.98 -0.09
N ALA A 19 -22.23 -5.10 -0.68
CA ALA A 19 -21.47 -6.34 -0.71
C ALA A 19 -20.13 -6.18 -1.44
N ILE A 20 -20.13 -5.51 -2.60
CA ILE A 20 -18.91 -5.19 -3.34
C ILE A 20 -17.95 -4.33 -2.50
N ARG A 21 -18.46 -3.25 -1.89
CA ARG A 21 -17.65 -2.38 -1.02
C ARG A 21 -17.09 -3.13 0.18
N GLY A 22 -17.91 -3.99 0.79
CA GLY A 22 -17.49 -4.87 1.88
C GLY A 22 -16.37 -5.82 1.45
N ALA A 23 -16.51 -6.49 0.32
CA ALA A 23 -15.48 -7.39 -0.21
C ALA A 23 -14.14 -6.68 -0.45
N ILE A 24 -14.16 -5.49 -1.08
CA ILE A 24 -12.95 -4.67 -1.28
C ILE A 24 -12.33 -4.28 0.06
N ALA A 25 -13.13 -3.82 1.02
CA ALA A 25 -12.65 -3.42 2.33
C ALA A 25 -12.00 -4.60 3.07
N THR A 26 -12.63 -5.78 3.04
CA THR A 26 -12.10 -7.02 3.61
C THR A 26 -10.76 -7.40 2.97
N GLY A 27 -10.67 -7.35 1.63
CA GLY A 27 -9.41 -7.62 0.92
C GLY A 27 -8.28 -6.68 1.32
N ARG A 28 -8.58 -5.38 1.45
CA ARG A 28 -7.60 -4.37 1.91
C ARG A 28 -7.08 -4.63 3.33
N MET A 29 -7.91 -5.19 4.19
CA MET A 29 -7.53 -5.56 5.55
C MET A 29 -6.86 -6.94 5.64
N GLY A 30 -6.80 -7.70 4.54
CA GLY A 30 -6.32 -9.08 4.53
C GLY A 30 -7.24 -10.09 5.21
N GLY A 31 -8.53 -9.79 5.28
CA GLY A 31 -9.53 -10.73 5.80
C GLY A 31 -9.67 -11.97 4.89
N PRO A 32 -10.32 -13.05 5.36
CA PRO A 32 -10.45 -14.27 4.60
C PRO A 32 -11.28 -14.07 3.31
N MET A 33 -10.87 -14.74 2.24
CA MET A 33 -11.64 -14.84 1.00
C MET A 33 -12.79 -15.84 1.17
N GLY A 34 -13.89 -15.64 0.44
CA GLY A 34 -15.02 -16.58 0.45
C GLY A 34 -14.73 -17.85 -0.33
N GLU A 35 -15.76 -18.71 -0.44
CA GLU A 35 -15.68 -19.98 -1.17
C GLU A 35 -15.18 -19.79 -2.61
N PRO A 36 -14.37 -20.72 -3.16
CA PRO A 36 -13.90 -20.65 -4.54
C PRO A 36 -15.05 -20.52 -5.54
N GLY A 37 -14.88 -19.64 -6.52
CA GLY A 37 -15.89 -19.36 -7.55
C GLY A 37 -17.01 -18.40 -7.13
N HIS A 38 -17.02 -17.93 -5.88
CA HIS A 38 -17.96 -16.89 -5.47
C HIS A 38 -17.59 -15.53 -6.11
N TRP A 39 -18.56 -14.88 -6.76
CA TRP A 39 -18.31 -13.66 -7.55
C TRP A 39 -17.73 -12.48 -6.75
N LEU A 40 -18.01 -12.40 -5.44
CA LEU A 40 -17.42 -11.38 -4.55
C LEU A 40 -15.89 -11.52 -4.39
N ASN A 41 -15.31 -12.67 -4.68
CA ASN A 41 -13.87 -12.90 -4.54
C ASN A 41 -13.06 -12.01 -5.49
N GLU A 42 -13.60 -11.67 -6.66
CA GLU A 42 -12.96 -10.73 -7.59
C GLU A 42 -12.74 -9.36 -6.93
N PHE A 43 -13.76 -8.87 -6.22
CA PHE A 43 -13.69 -7.60 -5.50
C PHE A 43 -12.80 -7.67 -4.26
N TRP A 44 -12.77 -8.82 -3.59
CA TRP A 44 -11.80 -9.07 -2.52
C TRP A 44 -10.36 -9.00 -3.06
N GLN A 45 -10.08 -9.62 -4.20
CA GLN A 45 -8.74 -9.60 -4.83
C GLN A 45 -8.31 -8.19 -5.23
N ILE A 46 -9.23 -7.35 -5.72
CA ILE A 46 -8.96 -5.92 -5.94
C ILE A 46 -8.51 -5.26 -4.63
N GLY A 47 -9.21 -5.52 -3.53
CA GLY A 47 -8.84 -5.02 -2.21
C GLY A 47 -7.45 -5.47 -1.76
N ALA A 48 -7.13 -6.76 -1.94
CA ALA A 48 -5.83 -7.32 -1.60
C ALA A 48 -4.70 -6.68 -2.43
N ALA A 49 -4.89 -6.53 -3.75
CA ALA A 49 -3.92 -5.86 -4.62
C ALA A 49 -3.67 -4.40 -4.20
N LEU A 50 -4.71 -3.67 -3.78
CA LEU A 50 -4.57 -2.31 -3.26
C LEU A 50 -3.72 -2.26 -1.98
N ARG A 51 -3.87 -3.24 -1.08
CA ARG A 51 -3.03 -3.35 0.12
C ARG A 51 -1.58 -3.62 -0.26
N ASP A 52 -1.34 -4.61 -1.12
CA ASP A 52 0.02 -5.01 -1.50
C ASP A 52 0.77 -3.86 -2.19
N HIS A 53 0.05 -3.06 -3.01
CA HIS A 53 0.60 -1.83 -3.57
C HIS A 53 0.94 -0.79 -2.50
N ALA A 54 0.06 -0.56 -1.52
CA ALA A 54 0.32 0.39 -0.45
C ALA A 54 1.54 -0.01 0.41
N GLU A 55 1.67 -1.31 0.70
CA GLU A 55 2.82 -1.87 1.42
C GLU A 55 4.13 -1.68 0.63
N MET A 56 4.11 -1.93 -0.69
CA MET A 56 5.27 -1.69 -1.55
C MET A 56 5.69 -0.22 -1.54
N LEU A 57 4.75 0.73 -1.68
CA LEU A 57 5.07 2.16 -1.64
C LEU A 57 5.65 2.57 -0.28
N GLN A 58 5.08 2.08 0.82
CA GLN A 58 5.58 2.38 2.16
C GLN A 58 7.00 1.82 2.36
N GLY A 59 7.26 0.60 1.90
CA GLY A 59 8.59 -0.01 1.94
C GLY A 59 9.62 0.79 1.15
N PHE A 60 9.26 1.22 -0.07
CA PHE A 60 10.10 2.08 -0.90
C PHE A 60 10.42 3.40 -0.19
N GLN A 61 9.41 4.12 0.32
CA GLN A 61 9.60 5.38 1.04
C GLN A 61 10.51 5.21 2.27
N GLY A 62 10.34 4.12 3.02
CA GLY A 62 11.20 3.79 4.16
C GLY A 62 12.66 3.59 3.74
N ALA A 63 12.91 2.79 2.71
CA ALA A 63 14.25 2.52 2.20
C ALA A 63 14.93 3.79 1.66
N THR A 64 14.21 4.58 0.85
CA THR A 64 14.73 5.86 0.33
C THR A 64 15.07 6.83 1.45
N ARG A 65 14.23 6.92 2.49
CA ARG A 65 14.50 7.76 3.66
C ARG A 65 15.79 7.37 4.38
N ILE A 66 15.99 6.07 4.62
CA ILE A 66 17.21 5.56 5.26
C ILE A 66 18.43 5.88 4.40
N SER A 67 18.36 5.60 3.10
CA SER A 67 19.45 5.88 2.16
C SER A 67 19.83 7.37 2.14
N LEU A 68 18.84 8.27 2.04
CA LEU A 68 19.08 9.72 2.04
C LEU A 68 19.75 10.18 3.33
N LEU A 69 19.28 9.70 4.49
CA LEU A 69 19.86 10.05 5.79
C LEU A 69 21.30 9.54 5.92
N SER A 70 21.58 8.31 5.49
CA SER A 70 22.93 7.74 5.48
C SER A 70 23.87 8.58 4.62
N THR A 71 23.48 8.84 3.37
CA THR A 71 24.30 9.65 2.45
C THR A 71 24.55 11.05 3.00
N THR A 72 23.54 11.69 3.60
CA THR A 72 23.70 13.01 4.20
C THR A 72 24.65 12.97 5.41
N ALA A 73 24.57 11.94 6.25
CA ALA A 73 25.48 11.75 7.37
C ALA A 73 26.93 11.56 6.89
N ASP A 74 27.14 10.79 5.82
CA ASP A 74 28.46 10.58 5.22
C ASP A 74 29.06 11.90 4.69
N TYR A 75 28.24 12.72 4.00
CA TYR A 75 28.67 14.05 3.55
C TYR A 75 29.03 14.97 4.71
N LEU A 76 28.23 14.98 5.78
CA LEU A 76 28.50 15.81 6.95
C LEU A 76 29.77 15.37 7.68
N ALA A 77 29.99 14.07 7.83
CA ALA A 77 31.21 13.51 8.40
C ALA A 77 32.44 13.86 7.56
N ALA A 78 32.35 13.76 6.23
CA ALA A 78 33.42 14.15 5.32
C ALA A 78 33.69 15.67 5.33
N SER A 79 32.67 16.49 5.61
CA SER A 79 32.79 17.95 5.70
C SER A 79 33.29 18.46 7.05
N SER A 80 33.39 17.58 8.06
CA SER A 80 33.94 17.93 9.37
C SER A 80 35.47 17.91 9.28
N PRO A 81 36.17 19.06 9.35
CA PRO A 81 37.62 19.06 9.29
C PRO A 81 38.17 18.33 10.51
N THR A 82 38.97 17.29 10.29
CA THR A 82 39.80 16.67 11.34
C THR A 82 40.68 17.77 11.93
N PRO A 83 40.67 18.02 13.25
CA PRO A 83 41.56 18.98 13.87
C PRO A 83 42.95 18.35 13.99
N GLU A 84 43.65 18.20 12.87
CA GLU A 84 45.03 17.70 12.82
C GLU A 84 45.96 18.71 12.14
N HIS A 85 45.99 19.95 12.66
CA HIS A 85 47.22 20.78 12.59
C HIS A 85 47.12 22.01 13.50
N ALA A 86 47.20 21.82 14.82
CA ALA A 86 47.48 22.91 15.75
C ALA A 86 48.50 22.43 16.79
N GLY A 87 49.78 22.67 16.50
CA GLY A 87 50.83 22.64 17.52
C GLY A 87 52.06 21.82 17.20
N ASP A 88 52.70 22.03 16.05
CA ASP A 88 54.16 21.88 15.95
C ASP A 88 54.75 23.23 15.51
N GLN A 89 54.95 24.11 16.50
CA GLN A 89 55.76 25.32 16.35
C GLN A 89 56.55 25.53 17.64
N ASN A 90 57.77 24.97 17.62
CA ASN A 90 59.01 25.42 18.25
C ASN A 90 59.10 25.49 19.78
#